data_AF-A0A162E932-F1
#
_entry.id   AF-A0A162E932-F1
#
_cell.length_a   1.000
_cell.length_b   1.000
_cell.length_c   1.000
_cell.angle_alpha   90.00
_cell.angle_beta   90.00
_cell.angle_gamma   90.00
#
_symmetry.space_group_name_H-M   'P 1'
#
loop_
_entity.id
_entity.type
_entity.pdbx_description
1 polymer ?
#
loop_
_entity_poly.entity_id
_entity_poly.type
_entity_poly.pdbx_seq_one_letter_code
_entity_poly.pdbx_strand_id
1 'polypeptide(L)'
;MPADQLHVASARTDAEQVFVVLRGPTRGHGLTAAGVDQVLSGARQRAGLHHASCHQLRHTCLTRLREAGMALEAVQAQAGHRSIESTRIYLHLANAWLAEEYARGKRDRR
;
A
#
# COMPACT_ATOMS: atom_id res chain seq x y z
N MET A 1 17.69 -12.31 13.83
CA MET A 1 17.27 -12.04 12.43
C MET A 1 18.20 -10.97 11.89
N PRO A 2 19.15 -11.27 10.99
CA PRO A 2 19.99 -10.21 10.47
C PRO A 2 19.11 -9.31 9.59
N ALA A 3 19.22 -8.01 9.79
CA ALA A 3 18.57 -7.02 8.96
C ALA A 3 19.06 -7.19 7.52
N ASP A 4 18.14 -7.55 6.63
CA ASP A 4 18.37 -7.69 5.19
C ASP A 4 18.76 -6.31 4.66
N GLN A 5 20.06 -6.09 4.43
CA GLN A 5 20.55 -4.89 3.78
C GLN A 5 19.88 -4.82 2.42
N LEU A 6 19.05 -3.79 2.22
CA LEU A 6 18.49 -3.46 0.91
C LEU A 6 19.66 -3.17 -0.03
N HIS A 7 20.14 -4.20 -0.73
CA HIS A 7 21.22 -4.06 -1.68
C HIS A 7 20.66 -3.29 -2.88
N VAL A 8 20.95 -1.99 -2.96
CA VAL A 8 20.56 -1.15 -4.09
C VAL A 8 21.43 -1.54 -5.28
N ALA A 9 21.05 -2.62 -5.96
CA ALA A 9 21.64 -2.97 -7.24
C ALA A 9 21.17 -1.94 -8.28
N SER A 10 22.10 -1.17 -8.85
CA SER A 10 21.80 -0.23 -9.92
C SER A 10 22.01 -0.90 -11.29
N ALA A 11 21.10 -0.63 -12.23
CA ALA A 11 21.29 -0.96 -13.63
C ALA A 11 21.61 0.33 -14.39
N ARG A 12 22.74 0.36 -15.11
CA ARG A 12 22.96 1.37 -16.15
C ARG A 12 21.87 1.19 -17.21
N THR A 13 21.09 2.22 -17.44
CA THR A 13 19.95 2.20 -18.35
C THR A 13 19.67 3.59 -18.90
N ASP A 14 19.15 3.63 -20.12
CA ASP A 14 18.57 4.79 -20.80
C ASP A 14 17.04 4.87 -20.59
N ALA A 15 16.44 3.90 -19.90
CA ALA A 15 15.03 3.87 -19.58
C ALA A 15 14.64 5.08 -18.71
N GLU A 16 13.61 5.81 -19.15
CA GLU A 16 13.08 6.98 -18.43
C GLU A 16 12.26 6.60 -17.17
N GLN A 17 11.94 5.32 -17.00
CA GLN A 17 11.12 4.84 -15.88
C GLN A 17 11.90 4.83 -14.55
N VAL A 18 11.22 5.22 -13.47
CA VAL A 18 11.77 5.20 -12.10
C VAL A 18 12.19 3.79 -11.65
N PHE A 19 11.48 2.76 -12.10
CA PHE A 19 11.78 1.36 -11.80
C PHE A 19 12.17 0.60 -13.06
N VAL A 20 13.27 -0.15 -12.98
CA VAL A 20 13.82 -0.93 -14.09
C VAL A 20 14.09 -2.38 -13.68
N VAL A 21 14.15 -3.26 -14.66
CA VAL A 21 14.48 -4.67 -14.47
C VAL A 21 15.98 -4.83 -14.23
N LEU A 22 16.36 -5.52 -13.15
CA LEU A 22 17.78 -5.68 -12.77
C LEU A 22 18.39 -7.02 -13.18
N ARG A 23 17.59 -8.00 -13.59
CA ARG A 23 18.00 -9.37 -13.91
C ARG A 23 17.30 -9.91 -15.15
N GLY A 24 17.97 -10.78 -15.89
CA GLY A 24 17.41 -11.47 -17.05
C GLY A 24 17.53 -10.69 -18.36
N PRO A 25 16.90 -11.20 -19.44
CA PRO A 25 17.08 -10.68 -20.80
C PRO A 25 16.53 -9.26 -21.00
N THR A 26 15.59 -8.82 -20.18
CA THR A 26 15.00 -7.47 -20.22
C THR A 26 15.69 -6.49 -19.27
N ARG A 27 16.88 -6.82 -18.75
CA ARG A 27 17.63 -5.94 -17.83
C ARG A 27 17.80 -4.54 -18.43
N GLY A 28 17.65 -3.51 -17.58
CA GLY A 28 17.69 -2.10 -17.96
C GLY A 28 16.35 -1.55 -18.43
N HIS A 29 15.46 -2.37 -18.98
CA HIS A 29 14.15 -1.88 -19.43
C HIS A 29 13.25 -1.49 -18.24
N GLY A 30 12.29 -0.61 -18.49
CA GLY A 30 11.28 -0.24 -17.52
C GLY A 30 10.51 -1.44 -16.97
N LEU A 31 10.21 -1.41 -15.67
CA LEU A 31 9.47 -2.47 -15.01
C LEU A 31 8.01 -2.49 -15.49
N THR A 32 7.52 -3.66 -15.92
CA THR A 32 6.14 -3.85 -16.36
C THR A 32 5.23 -4.26 -15.21
N ALA A 33 3.91 -4.14 -15.38
CA ALA A 33 2.93 -4.61 -14.39
C ALA A 33 3.11 -6.10 -14.05
N ALA A 34 3.29 -6.94 -15.07
CA ALA A 34 3.58 -8.37 -14.86
C ALA A 34 4.90 -8.59 -14.10
N GLY A 35 5.91 -7.74 -14.34
CA GLY A 35 7.16 -7.74 -13.57
C GLY A 35 6.95 -7.38 -12.09
N VAL A 36 6.09 -6.41 -11.79
CA VAL A 36 5.69 -6.08 -10.41
C VAL A 36 5.03 -7.29 -9.74
N ASP A 37 4.13 -7.98 -10.43
CA ASP A 37 3.47 -9.18 -9.90
C ASP A 37 4.47 -10.31 -9.59
N GLN A 38 5.50 -10.48 -10.44
CA GLN A 38 6.58 -11.42 -10.17
C GLN A 38 7.41 -11.03 -8.94
N VAL A 39 7.77 -9.75 -8.80
CA VAL A 39 8.48 -9.23 -7.63
C VAL A 39 7.67 -9.47 -6.36
N LEU A 40 6.37 -9.19 -6.41
CA LEU A 40 5.47 -9.41 -5.27
C LEU A 40 5.31 -10.89 -4.95
N SER A 41 5.20 -11.77 -5.96
CA SER A 41 5.13 -13.22 -5.75
C SER A 41 6.37 -13.74 -5.02
N GLY A 42 7.56 -13.29 -5.43
CA GLY A 42 8.81 -13.62 -4.74
C GLY A 42 8.84 -13.09 -3.31
N ALA A 43 8.38 -11.86 -3.07
CA ALA A 43 8.28 -11.29 -1.72
C ALA A 43 7.28 -12.06 -0.84
N ARG A 44 6.13 -12.42 -1.39
CA ARG A 44 5.09 -13.24 -0.75
C ARG A 44 5.65 -14.58 -0.29
N GLN A 45 6.40 -15.26 -1.16
CA GLN A 45 7.03 -16.54 -0.85
C GLN A 45 8.05 -16.41 0.28
N ARG A 46 8.94 -15.41 0.22
CA ARG A 46 9.93 -15.16 1.29
C ARG A 46 9.28 -14.84 2.63
N ALA A 47 8.14 -14.17 2.61
CA ALA A 47 7.36 -13.83 3.80
C ALA A 47 6.48 -15.00 4.32
N GLY A 48 6.42 -16.14 3.62
CA GLY A 48 5.57 -17.27 4.02
C GLY A 48 4.07 -17.00 3.90
N LEU A 49 3.65 -16.04 3.07
CA LEU A 49 2.26 -15.63 2.94
C LEU A 49 1.52 -16.48 1.89
N HIS A 50 0.35 -17.00 2.23
CA HIS A 50 -0.46 -17.78 1.29
C HIS A 50 -1.04 -16.90 0.15
N HIS A 51 -1.50 -15.69 0.46
CA HIS A 51 -2.03 -14.74 -0.51
C HIS A 51 -1.56 -13.31 -0.22
N ALA A 52 -1.09 -12.63 -1.27
CA ALA A 52 -0.79 -11.21 -1.27
C ALA A 52 -0.80 -10.70 -2.72
N SER A 53 -1.50 -9.60 -2.97
CA SER A 53 -1.53 -8.91 -4.26
C SER A 53 -1.28 -7.41 -4.08
N CYS A 54 -0.88 -6.72 -5.16
CA CYS A 54 -0.67 -5.27 -5.14
C CYS A 54 -1.93 -4.53 -4.69
N HIS A 55 -3.11 -5.04 -5.10
CA HIS A 55 -4.39 -4.49 -4.69
C HIS A 55 -4.64 -4.68 -3.18
N GLN A 56 -4.30 -5.83 -2.61
CA GLN A 56 -4.42 -6.07 -1.16
C GLN A 56 -3.47 -5.19 -0.34
N LEU A 57 -2.25 -4.96 -0.83
CA LEU A 57 -1.32 -4.02 -0.19
C LEU A 57 -1.89 -2.60 -0.18
N ARG A 58 -2.50 -2.18 -1.29
CA ARG A 58 -3.18 -0.88 -1.40
C ARG A 58 -4.36 -0.78 -0.43
N HIS A 59 -5.21 -1.80 -0.37
CA HIS A 59 -6.32 -1.86 0.61
C HIS A 59 -5.81 -1.73 2.04
N THR A 60 -4.75 -2.47 2.37
CA THR A 60 -4.13 -2.42 3.69
C THR A 60 -3.65 -1.00 4.00
N CYS A 61 -2.94 -0.36 3.07
CA CYS A 61 -2.47 1.02 3.24
C CYS A 61 -3.62 2.00 3.52
N LEU A 62 -4.67 1.99 2.68
CA LEU A 62 -5.80 2.91 2.82
C LEU A 62 -6.63 2.63 4.08
N THR A 63 -6.77 1.36 4.47
CA THR A 63 -7.37 0.97 5.75
C THR A 63 -6.57 1.54 6.92
N ARG A 64 -5.24 1.38 6.92
CA ARG A 64 -4.38 1.90 8.00
C ARG A 64 -4.42 3.41 8.11
N LEU A 65 -4.44 4.13 6.97
CA LEU A 65 -4.62 5.58 6.98
C LEU A 65 -5.96 5.97 7.60
N ARG A 66 -7.03 5.24 7.28
CA ARG A 66 -8.36 5.50 7.84
C ARG A 66 -8.45 5.18 9.33
N GLU A 67 -7.88 4.06 9.77
CA GLU A 67 -7.76 3.68 11.18
C GLU A 67 -6.96 4.70 12.00
N ALA A 68 -5.95 5.33 11.39
CA ALA A 68 -5.19 6.42 11.99
C ALA A 68 -5.94 7.77 12.08
N GLY A 69 -7.23 7.79 11.71
CA GLY A 69 -8.09 8.96 11.83
C GLY A 69 -8.12 9.85 10.59
N MET A 70 -7.47 9.48 9.48
CA MET A 70 -7.54 10.26 8.24
C MET A 70 -8.99 10.36 7.74
N ALA A 71 -9.44 11.56 7.41
CA ALA A 71 -10.78 11.80 6.86
C ALA A 71 -11.02 11.00 5.57
N LEU A 72 -12.27 10.60 5.30
CA LEU A 72 -12.59 9.73 4.17
C LEU A 72 -12.27 10.40 2.82
N GLU A 73 -12.43 11.72 2.75
CA GLU A 73 -12.12 12.56 1.60
C GLU A 73 -10.61 12.61 1.33
N ALA A 74 -9.79 12.65 2.39
CA ALA A 74 -8.34 12.57 2.27
C ALA A 74 -7.88 11.18 1.83
N VAL A 75 -8.51 10.11 2.34
CA VAL A 75 -8.28 8.73 1.85
C VAL A 75 -8.68 8.60 0.37
N GLN A 76 -9.80 9.21 -0.05
CA GLN A 76 -10.23 9.22 -1.45
C GLN A 76 -9.20 9.92 -2.36
N ALA A 77 -8.71 11.09 -1.93
CA ALA A 77 -7.69 11.83 -2.66
C ALA A 77 -6.38 11.04 -2.78
N GLN A 78 -5.91 10.45 -1.68
CA GLN A 78 -4.73 9.56 -1.67
C GLN A 78 -4.92 8.34 -2.57
N ALA A 79 -6.14 7.81 -2.62
CA ALA A 79 -6.50 6.73 -3.51
C ALA A 79 -6.62 7.19 -4.98
N GLY A 80 -6.80 8.47 -5.28
CA GLY A 80 -7.12 8.93 -6.63
C GLY A 80 -8.47 8.38 -7.13
N HIS A 81 -9.41 8.10 -6.22
CA HIS A 81 -10.73 7.62 -6.58
C HIS A 81 -11.59 8.76 -7.11
N ARG A 82 -12.17 8.58 -8.31
CA ARG A 82 -13.08 9.56 -8.92
C ARG A 82 -14.41 9.71 -8.18
N SER A 83 -14.85 8.65 -7.49
CA SER A 83 -16.09 8.65 -6.71
C SER A 83 -15.81 8.26 -5.26
N ILE A 84 -16.46 8.96 -4.33
CA ILE A 84 -16.43 8.63 -2.90
C ILE A 84 -16.98 7.21 -2.63
N GLU A 85 -17.87 6.70 -3.49
CA GLU A 85 -18.45 5.36 -3.37
C GLU A 85 -17.38 4.27 -3.29
N SER A 86 -16.36 4.36 -4.14
CA SER A 86 -15.23 3.41 -4.17
C SER A 86 -14.36 3.46 -2.91
N THR A 87 -14.51 4.50 -2.09
CA THR A 87 -13.76 4.72 -0.85
C THR A 87 -14.57 4.31 0.38
N ARG A 88 -15.91 4.20 0.27
CA ARG A 88 -16.79 3.85 1.40
C ARG A 88 -16.48 2.49 2.03
N ILE A 89 -15.86 1.58 1.28
CA ILE A 89 -15.38 0.30 1.80
C ILE A 89 -14.47 0.47 3.04
N TYR A 90 -13.74 1.59 3.15
CA TYR A 90 -12.87 1.87 4.30
C TYR A 90 -13.60 2.49 5.49
N LEU A 91 -14.85 2.94 5.32
CA LEU A 91 -15.61 3.57 6.40
C LEU A 91 -15.99 2.56 7.49
N HIS A 92 -16.40 1.35 7.10
CA HIS A 92 -16.85 0.31 8.03
C HIS A 92 -15.77 -0.16 9.01
N LEU A 93 -14.49 0.02 8.65
CA LEU A 93 -13.34 -0.41 9.44
C LEU A 93 -12.97 0.59 10.55
N ALA A 94 -13.47 1.83 10.47
CA ALA A 94 -13.23 2.89 11.45
C ALA A 94 -14.23 2.88 12.63
N ASN A 95 -15.17 1.94 12.69
CA ASN A 95 -16.23 1.93 13.71
C ASN A 95 -15.68 1.85 15.16
N ALA A 96 -14.55 1.16 15.37
CA ALA A 96 -13.89 1.10 16.68
C ALA A 96 -13.30 2.47 17.08
N TRP A 97 -12.60 3.14 16.16
CA TRP A 97 -12.07 4.49 16.36
C TRP A 97 -13.19 5.51 16.60
N LEU A 98 -14.29 5.43 15.85
CA LEU A 98 -15.44 6.33 16.00
C LEU A 98 -16.08 6.21 17.40
N ALA A 99 -16.16 4.99 17.94
CA ALA A 99 -16.67 4.74 19.28
C ALA A 99 -15.76 5.35 20.36
N GLU A 100 -14.43 5.24 20.20
CA GLU A 100 -13.46 5.87 21.09
C GLU A 100 -13.53 7.41 21.04
N GLU A 101 -13.64 7.99 19.85
CA GLU A 101 -13.71 9.45 19.69
C GLU A 101 -15.00 10.03 20.26
N TYR A 102 -16.11 9.32 20.07
CA TYR A 102 -17.40 9.68 20.68
C TYR A 102 -17.36 9.57 22.22
N ALA A 103 -16.67 8.55 22.75
CA ALA A 103 -16.45 8.42 24.19
C ALA A 103 -15.55 9.54 24.75
N ARG A 104 -14.54 9.98 23.98
CA ARG A 104 -13.65 11.09 24.35
C ARG A 104 -14.39 12.42 24.40
N GLY A 105 -15.15 12.76 23.35
CA GLY A 105 -15.94 14.00 23.31
C GLY A 105 -17.02 14.09 24.39
N LYS A 106 -17.50 12.96 24.92
CA LYS A 106 -18.41 12.93 26.09
C LYS A 106 -17.70 13.20 27.42
N ARG A 107 -16.39 12.92 27.54
CA ARG A 107 -15.61 13.14 28.77
C ARG A 107 -15.21 14.61 28.92
N ASP A 108 -14.87 15.28 27.82
CA ASP A 108 -14.45 16.70 27.83
C ASP A 108 -15.60 17.70 28.06
N ARG A 109 -16.85 17.22 28.02
CA ARG A 109 -18.06 18.04 28.24
C ARG A 109 -18.61 17.97 29.67
N ARG A 110 -17.86 17.40 30.62
CA ARG A 110 -18.27 17.22 32.02
C ARG A 110 -17.35 17.94 32.99
#